data_AF-C0NVU4-F1
#
_entry.id   AF-C0NVU4-F1
#
_cell.length_a   1.000
_cell.length_b   1.000
_cell.length_c   1.000
_cell.angle_alpha   90.00
_cell.angle_beta   90.00
_cell.angle_gamma   90.00
#
_symmetry.space_group_name_H-M   'P 1'
#
loop_
_entity.id
_entity.type
_entity.pdbx_description
1 polymer ?
#
loop_
_entity_poly.entity_id
_entity_poly.type
_entity_poly.pdbx_seq_one_letter_code
_entity_poly.pdbx_strand_id
1 'polypeptide(L)'
;MGRVDAVELLLNSGAVLDCVDYIGRSPLSWAAESGSLAVVKLLIDRGANVNLKDVKGTGPLGWAHLAGRGPDICAIKKILQEHGASRAREIWLPRLWLLIRIWRKIVPGISPPKPPQK
;
A
#
# COMPACT_ATOMS: atom_id res chain seq x y z
N MET A 1 -2.06 -7.24 -28.36
CA MET A 1 -1.22 -7.27 -27.14
C MET A 1 -1.91 -6.41 -26.10
N GLY A 2 -2.42 -7.01 -25.04
CA GLY A 2 -3.01 -6.28 -23.93
C GLY A 2 -1.93 -5.62 -23.06
N ARG A 3 -2.30 -4.60 -22.28
CA ARG A 3 -1.37 -4.00 -21.32
C ARG A 3 -0.83 -5.03 -20.30
N VAL A 4 -1.61 -6.06 -19.99
CA VAL A 4 -1.22 -7.13 -19.06
C VAL A 4 -0.05 -7.94 -19.63
N ASP A 5 -0.14 -8.36 -20.89
CA ASP A 5 0.93 -9.09 -21.58
C ASP A 5 2.24 -8.30 -21.59
N ALA A 6 2.15 -6.98 -21.80
CA ALA A 6 3.32 -6.10 -21.78
C ALA A 6 3.95 -6.01 -20.39
N VAL A 7 3.15 -5.88 -19.33
CA VAL A 7 3.66 -5.88 -17.95
C VAL A 7 4.29 -7.23 -17.62
N GLU A 8 3.67 -8.34 -18.02
CA GLU A 8 4.20 -9.68 -17.79
C GLU A 8 5.55 -9.89 -18.50
N LEU A 9 5.69 -9.46 -19.75
CA LEU A 9 6.95 -9.52 -20.49
C LEU A 9 8.05 -8.70 -19.81
N LEU A 10 7.74 -7.48 -19.35
CA LEU A 10 8.69 -6.62 -18.63
C LEU A 10 9.15 -7.28 -17.32
N LEU A 11 8.23 -7.86 -16.56
CA LEU A 11 8.58 -8.56 -15.32
C LEU A 11 9.43 -9.79 -15.59
N ASN A 12 9.13 -10.53 -16.67
CA ASN A 12 9.92 -11.69 -17.08
C ASN A 12 11.33 -11.29 -17.59
N SER A 13 11.48 -10.07 -18.11
CA SER A 13 12.79 -9.52 -18.50
C SER A 13 13.59 -8.94 -17.34
N GLY A 14 13.16 -9.14 -16.09
CA GLY A 14 13.86 -8.63 -14.90
C GLY A 14 13.53 -7.18 -14.54
N ALA A 15 12.40 -6.63 -14.99
CA ALA A 15 11.96 -5.32 -14.51
C ALA A 15 11.74 -5.34 -12.99
N VAL A 16 12.18 -4.28 -12.32
CA VAL A 16 12.07 -4.15 -10.87
C VAL A 16 10.62 -3.87 -10.48
N LEU A 17 10.02 -4.77 -9.69
CA LEU A 17 8.64 -4.67 -9.21
C LEU A 17 8.37 -3.43 -8.33
N ASP A 18 9.33 -3.15 -7.46
CA ASP A 18 9.26 -2.11 -6.43
C ASP A 18 10.01 -0.84 -6.82
N CYS A 19 10.21 -0.61 -8.13
CA CYS A 19 10.73 0.67 -8.58
C CYS A 19 9.76 1.79 -8.19
N VAL A 20 10.27 2.97 -7.93
CA VAL A 20 9.45 4.15 -7.63
C VAL A 20 9.83 5.28 -8.55
N ASP A 21 8.84 6.08 -8.94
CA ASP A 21 9.09 7.31 -9.68
C ASP A 21 9.62 8.43 -8.76
N TYR A 22 9.78 9.64 -9.31
CA TYR A 22 10.31 10.79 -8.58
C TYR A 22 9.42 11.26 -7.41
N ILE A 23 8.15 10.85 -7.36
CA ILE A 23 7.26 11.11 -6.22
C ILE A 23 7.14 9.89 -5.29
N GLY A 24 7.88 8.81 -5.53
CA GLY A 24 7.84 7.62 -4.70
C GLY A 24 6.68 6.68 -5.01
N ARG A 25 5.95 6.86 -6.12
CA ARG A 25 4.87 5.94 -6.49
C ARG A 25 5.43 4.68 -7.15
N SER A 26 4.96 3.53 -6.68
CA SER A 26 5.29 2.22 -7.24
C SER A 26 4.38 1.85 -8.43
N PRO A 27 4.79 0.90 -9.30
CA PRO A 27 3.92 0.33 -10.33
C PRO A 27 2.57 -0.14 -9.77
N LEU A 28 2.57 -0.71 -8.57
CA LEU A 28 1.36 -1.17 -7.90
C LEU A 28 0.43 0.01 -7.52
N SER A 29 1.00 1.17 -7.16
CA SER A 29 0.23 2.39 -6.88
C SER A 29 -0.46 2.92 -8.15
N TRP A 30 0.26 2.94 -9.28
CA TRP A 30 -0.30 3.31 -10.58
C TRP A 30 -1.36 2.33 -11.09
N ALA A 31 -1.13 1.02 -10.90
CA ALA A 31 -2.11 -0.02 -11.24
C ALA A 31 -3.39 0.11 -10.39
N ALA A 32 -3.25 0.44 -9.11
CA ALA A 32 -4.36 0.67 -8.20
C ALA A 32 -5.16 1.94 -8.52
N GLU A 33 -4.49 3.05 -8.85
CA GLU A 33 -5.11 4.32 -9.26
C GLU A 33 -5.89 4.15 -10.57
N SER A 34 -5.34 3.43 -11.54
CA SER A 34 -5.99 3.19 -12.83
C SER A 34 -7.13 2.18 -12.79
N GLY A 35 -7.36 1.51 -11.65
CA GLY A 35 -8.38 0.45 -11.53
C GLY A 35 -8.03 -0.83 -12.31
N SER A 36 -6.75 -1.05 -12.62
CA SER A 36 -6.29 -2.15 -13.46
C SER A 36 -6.19 -3.47 -12.68
N LEU A 37 -7.33 -4.14 -12.44
CA LEU A 37 -7.40 -5.34 -11.60
C LEU A 37 -6.41 -6.44 -12.00
N ALA A 38 -6.28 -6.72 -13.30
CA ALA A 38 -5.37 -7.74 -13.81
C ALA A 38 -3.89 -7.42 -13.54
N VAL A 39 -3.50 -6.15 -13.70
CA VAL A 39 -2.13 -5.69 -13.44
C VAL A 39 -1.81 -5.70 -11.94
N VAL A 40 -2.78 -5.30 -11.10
CA VAL A 40 -2.65 -5.37 -9.63
C VAL A 40 -2.42 -6.82 -9.19
N LYS A 41 -3.22 -7.77 -9.67
CA LYS A 41 -3.05 -9.19 -9.35
C LYS A 41 -1.68 -9.70 -9.78
N LEU A 42 -1.30 -9.44 -11.03
CA LEU A 42 0.01 -9.85 -11.56
C LEU A 42 1.16 -9.32 -10.69
N LEU A 43 1.15 -8.04 -10.32
CA LEU A 43 2.22 -7.46 -9.49
C LEU A 43 2.26 -8.10 -8.09
N ILE A 44 1.11 -8.33 -7.47
CA ILE A 44 1.02 -8.98 -6.16
C ILE A 44 1.49 -10.44 -6.23
N ASP A 45 1.09 -11.18 -7.25
CA ASP A 45 1.51 -12.58 -7.47
C ASP A 45 3.02 -12.69 -7.68
N ARG A 46 3.66 -11.63 -8.22
CA ARG A 46 5.12 -11.53 -8.36
C ARG A 46 5.83 -11.03 -7.10
N GLY A 47 5.09 -10.73 -6.03
CA GLY A 47 5.65 -10.32 -4.74
C GLY A 47 5.91 -8.82 -4.60
N ALA A 48 5.22 -7.96 -5.37
CA ALA A 48 5.34 -6.51 -5.22
C ALA A 48 4.95 -6.04 -3.81
N ASN A 49 5.68 -5.08 -3.28
CA ASN A 49 5.44 -4.55 -1.95
C ASN A 49 4.18 -3.66 -1.91
N VAL A 50 3.14 -4.18 -1.26
CA VAL A 50 1.82 -3.54 -1.14
C VAL A 50 1.80 -2.32 -0.20
N ASN A 51 2.88 -2.07 0.55
CA ASN A 51 2.98 -1.01 1.55
C ASN A 51 3.92 0.14 1.15
N LEU A 52 4.50 0.11 -0.07
CA LEU A 52 5.26 1.25 -0.57
C LEU A 52 4.39 2.50 -0.61
N LYS A 53 4.93 3.60 -0.09
CA LYS A 53 4.24 4.89 0.00
C LYS A 53 5.03 5.93 -0.74
N ASP A 54 4.30 6.77 -1.45
CA ASP A 54 4.85 7.95 -2.09
C ASP A 54 5.25 9.02 -1.06
N VAL A 55 5.79 10.14 -1.54
CA VAL A 55 6.19 11.28 -0.71
C VAL A 55 5.03 11.90 0.09
N LYS A 56 3.77 11.65 -0.31
CA LYS A 56 2.57 12.07 0.42
C LYS A 56 2.15 11.05 1.48
N GLY A 57 2.89 9.96 1.64
CA GLY A 57 2.54 8.84 2.52
C GLY A 57 1.41 7.98 1.97
N THR A 58 1.06 8.12 0.68
CA THR A 58 -0.03 7.40 0.04
C THR A 58 0.52 6.15 -0.65
N GLY A 59 0.06 4.98 -0.21
CA GLY A 59 0.38 3.71 -0.86
C GLY A 59 -0.71 3.23 -1.82
N PRO A 60 -0.56 2.02 -2.40
CA PRO A 60 -1.50 1.48 -3.38
C PRO A 60 -2.95 1.49 -2.91
N LEU A 61 -3.22 1.12 -1.66
CA LEU A 61 -4.57 1.13 -1.11
C LEU A 61 -5.14 2.55 -1.01
N GLY A 62 -4.31 3.55 -0.70
CA GLY A 62 -4.71 4.96 -0.68
C GLY A 62 -5.09 5.45 -2.07
N TRP A 63 -4.26 5.16 -3.08
CA TRP A 63 -4.54 5.47 -4.47
C TRP A 63 -5.79 4.76 -5.00
N ALA A 64 -6.03 3.50 -4.62
CA ALA A 64 -7.29 2.81 -4.94
C ALA A 64 -8.52 3.52 -4.34
N HIS A 65 -8.42 4.12 -3.15
CA HIS A 65 -9.51 4.92 -2.57
C HIS A 65 -9.77 6.21 -3.34
N LEU A 66 -8.74 6.84 -3.88
CA LEU A 66 -8.82 8.10 -4.64
C LEU A 66 -9.27 7.89 -6.10
N ALA A 67 -9.00 6.71 -6.67
CA ALA A 67 -9.39 6.33 -8.05
C ALA A 67 -10.90 6.39 -8.32
N GLY A 68 -11.72 6.40 -7.26
CA GLY A 68 -13.18 6.49 -7.36
C GLY A 68 -13.89 5.21 -6.93
N ARG A 69 -15.03 4.95 -7.57
CA ARG A 69 -15.91 3.82 -7.26
C ARG A 69 -16.20 3.02 -8.54
N GLY A 70 -15.91 1.73 -8.49
CA GLY A 70 -16.16 0.78 -9.55
C GLY A 70 -15.93 -0.65 -9.04
N PRO A 71 -16.46 -1.67 -9.72
CA PRO A 71 -16.33 -3.07 -9.30
C PRO A 71 -14.85 -3.49 -9.19
N ASP A 72 -14.04 -3.11 -10.18
CA ASP A 72 -12.61 -3.43 -10.19
C ASP A 72 -11.85 -2.73 -9.07
N ILE A 73 -12.14 -1.44 -8.83
CA ILE A 73 -11.54 -0.69 -7.73
C ILE A 73 -11.94 -1.30 -6.38
N CYS A 74 -13.19 -1.72 -6.21
CA CYS A 74 -13.64 -2.43 -5.01
C CYS A 74 -12.89 -3.75 -4.81
N ALA A 75 -12.69 -4.52 -5.88
CA ALA A 75 -11.89 -5.75 -5.84
C ALA A 75 -10.42 -5.46 -5.49
N ILE A 76 -9.80 -4.43 -6.10
CA ILE A 76 -8.41 -4.02 -5.82
C ILE A 76 -8.24 -3.63 -4.35
N LYS A 77 -9.16 -2.82 -3.80
CA LYS A 77 -9.14 -2.45 -2.38
C LYS A 77 -9.14 -3.69 -1.49
N LYS A 78 -10.02 -4.65 -1.80
CA LYS A 78 -10.14 -5.90 -1.06
C LYS A 78 -8.86 -6.73 -1.13
N ILE A 79 -8.33 -6.96 -2.34
CA ILE A 79 -7.10 -7.73 -2.57
C ILE A 79 -5.92 -7.08 -1.84
N LEU A 80 -5.75 -5.77 -1.95
CA LEU A 80 -4.67 -5.06 -1.25
C LEU A 80 -4.80 -5.23 0.27
N GLN A 81 -6.00 -5.08 0.83
CA GLN A 81 -6.23 -5.30 2.26
C GLN A 81 -5.93 -6.74 2.70
N GLU A 82 -6.33 -7.74 1.90
CA GLU A 82 -6.05 -9.17 2.15
C GLU A 82 -4.54 -9.45 2.16
N HIS A 83 -3.76 -8.77 1.33
CA HIS A 83 -2.30 -8.91 1.27
C HIS A 83 -1.56 -8.04 2.29
N GLY A 84 -2.28 -7.45 3.26
CA GLY A 84 -1.68 -6.66 4.34
C GLY A 84 -1.32 -5.22 3.95
N ALA A 85 -1.88 -4.70 2.85
CA ALA A 85 -1.84 -3.26 2.60
C ALA A 85 -2.58 -2.57 3.73
N SER A 86 -1.81 -1.96 4.62
CA SER A 86 -2.38 -1.38 5.82
C SER A 86 -3.12 -0.11 5.42
N ARG A 87 -4.46 -0.14 5.47
CA ARG A 87 -5.19 1.08 5.86
C ARG A 87 -4.64 1.35 7.23
N ALA A 88 -3.81 2.38 7.41
CA ALA A 88 -3.08 2.65 8.64
C ALA A 88 -4.06 2.79 9.84
N ARG A 89 -4.57 1.66 10.32
CA ARG A 89 -5.23 1.47 11.59
C ARG A 89 -4.15 0.87 12.43
N GLU A 90 -3.30 1.77 12.89
CA GLU A 90 -2.41 1.61 14.03
C GLU A 90 -2.47 0.20 14.65
N ILE A 91 -1.70 -0.73 14.06
CA ILE A 91 -1.45 -2.05 14.63
C ILE A 91 -0.43 -1.81 15.74
N TRP A 92 -0.85 -1.07 16.77
CA TRP A 92 -0.13 -1.13 18.02
C TRP A 92 -0.35 -2.54 18.52
N LEU A 93 0.71 -3.36 18.48
CA LEU A 93 0.73 -4.62 19.21
C LEU A 93 0.12 -4.37 20.60
N PRO A 94 -0.71 -5.27 21.15
CA PRO A 94 -1.41 -5.02 22.42
C PRO A 94 -0.50 -4.48 23.53
N ARG A 95 0.77 -4.90 23.55
CA ARG A 95 1.82 -4.36 24.43
C ARG A 95 2.16 -2.90 24.18
N LEU A 96 2.35 -2.49 22.92
CA LEU A 96 2.66 -1.11 22.55
C LEU A 96 1.45 -0.19 22.78
N TRP A 97 0.22 -0.67 22.55
CA TRP A 97 -0.98 0.08 22.88
C TRP A 97 -1.11 0.32 24.40
N LEU A 98 -0.74 -0.69 25.21
CA LEU A 98 -0.67 -0.54 26.66
C LEU A 98 0.32 0.56 27.07
N LEU A 99 1.50 0.59 26.44
CA LEU A 99 2.51 1.62 26.69
C LEU A 99 1.98 3.02 26.36
N ILE A 100 1.27 3.20 25.24
CA ILE A 100 0.64 4.49 24.90
C ILE A 100 -0.44 4.87 25.89
N ARG A 101 -1.25 3.90 26.34
CA ARG A 101 -2.29 4.14 27.34
C ARG A 101 -1.70 4.62 28.66
N ILE A 102 -0.55 4.07 29.06
CA ILE A 102 0.20 4.52 30.23
C ILE A 102 0.80 5.91 29.97
N TRP A 103 1.43 6.10 28.80
CA TRP A 103 2.06 7.36 28.43
C TRP A 103 1.08 8.54 28.40
N ARG A 104 -0.15 8.36 27.90
CA ARG A 104 -1.21 9.39 27.94
C ARG A 104 -1.63 9.81 29.35
N LYS A 105 -1.43 8.96 30.36
CA LYS A 105 -1.65 9.33 31.77
C LYS A 105 -0.51 10.17 32.33
N ILE A 106 0.70 9.97 31.83
CA ILE A 106 1.91 10.68 32.28
C ILE A 106 2.00 12.05 31.59
N VAL A 107 1.65 12.12 30.31
CA VAL A 107 1.78 13.33 29.49
C VAL A 107 0.47 13.61 28.75
N PRO A 108 -0.55 14.20 29.42
CA PRO A 108 -1.80 14.53 28.78
C PRO A 108 -1.62 15.64 27.73
N GLY A 109 -2.29 15.50 26.58
CA GLY A 109 -2.33 16.51 25.51
C GLY A 109 -1.18 16.45 24.50
N ILE A 110 -0.09 15.75 24.79
CA ILE A 110 0.99 15.51 23.83
C ILE A 110 0.70 14.19 23.11
N SER A 111 1.04 14.09 21.81
CA SER A 111 0.90 12.84 21.06
C SER A 111 2.14 11.95 21.26
N PRO A 112 1.98 10.63 21.45
CA PRO A 112 3.09 9.73 21.69
C PRO A 112 4.03 9.66 20.48
N PRO A 113 5.32 9.35 20.70
CA PRO A 113 6.28 9.19 19.61
C PRO A 113 5.83 8.07 18.65
N LYS A 114 5.99 8.32 17.35
CA LYS A 114 5.71 7.31 16.32
C LYS A 114 6.66 6.12 16.50
N PRO A 115 6.19 4.87 16.32
CA PRO A 115 7.04 3.71 16.46
C PRO A 115 8.05 3.66 15.30
N PRO A 116 9.21 3.00 15.51
CA PRO A 116 10.21 2.85 14.47
C PRO A 116 9.60 2.13 13.27
N GLN A 117 9.69 2.75 12.10
CA GLN A 117 9.32 2.11 10.83
C GLN A 117 10.51 1.26 10.41
N LYS A 118 10.32 -0.07 10.37
CA LYS A 118 11.22 -0.95 9.62
C LYS A 118 10.81 -0.92 8.16
#